data_AF-A0A0D6Z602-F1
#
_entry.id   AF-A0A0D6Z602-F1
#
_cell.length_a   1.000
_cell.length_b   1.000
_cell.length_c   1.000
_cell.angle_alpha   90.00
_cell.angle_beta   90.00
_cell.angle_gamma   90.00
#
_symmetry.space_group_name_H-M   'P 1'
#
loop_
_entity.id
_entity.type
_entity.pdbx_description
1 polymer ?
#
loop_
_entity_poly.entity_id
_entity_poly.type
_entity_poly.pdbx_seq_one_letter_code
_entity_poly.pdbx_strand_id
1 'polypeptide(L)' 'MSIYMTLLLVAGMGVLVGGLFYTWSLGKGQKRAQGNLDSQVPDVVQEHAYIRNPIFLTYIIFGFIALLFVIYFAVIAR' A
#
# COMPACT_ATOMS: atom_id res chain seq x y z
N MET A 1 -6.33 -28.05 8.93
CA MET A 1 -5.88 -26.92 8.08
C MET A 1 -4.56 -27.33 7.44
N SER A 2 -4.40 -27.19 6.13
CA SER A 2 -3.15 -27.56 5.44
C SER A 2 -2.01 -26.60 5.82
N ILE A 3 -0.77 -27.09 5.89
CA ILE A 3 0.41 -26.28 6.21
C ILE A 3 0.54 -25.07 5.28
N TYR A 4 0.18 -25.24 4.00
CA TYR A 4 0.17 -24.19 2.98
C TYR A 4 -0.86 -23.10 3.29
N MET A 5 -2.05 -23.50 3.74
CA MET A 5 -3.11 -22.56 4.13
C MET A 5 -2.70 -21.74 5.34
N THR A 6 -2.04 -22.35 6.32
CA THR A 6 -1.55 -21.64 7.52
C THR A 6 -0.47 -20.62 7.16
N LEU A 7 0.47 -20.97 6.29
CA LEU A 7 1.52 -20.06 5.83
C LEU A 7 0.97 -18.84 5.09
N LEU A 8 0.01 -19.05 4.18
CA LEU A 8 -0.66 -17.97 3.45
C LEU A 8 -1.43 -17.04 4.39
N LEU A 9 -2.09 -17.60 5.40
CA LEU A 9 -2.87 -16.83 6.36
C LEU A 9 -1.95 -15.94 7.22
N VAL A 10 -0.82 -16.47 7.69
CA VAL A 10 0.18 -15.70 8.43
C VAL A 10 0.79 -14.59 7.57
N ALA A 11 1.14 -14.89 6.31
CA ALA A 11 1.66 -13.89 5.39
C ALA A 11 0.64 -12.78 5.12
N GLY A 12 -0.64 -13.14 4.87
CA GLY A 12 -1.73 -12.19 4.68
C GLY A 12 -1.97 -11.31 5.91
N MET A 13 -1.95 -11.90 7.11
CA MET A 13 -2.02 -11.14 8.36
C MET A 13 -0.87 -10.14 8.50
N GLY A 14 0.36 -10.52 8.12
CA GLY A 14 1.51 -9.62 8.14
C GLY A 14 1.31 -8.39 7.24
N VAL A 15 0.80 -8.60 6.02
CA VAL A 15 0.49 -7.51 5.08
C VAL A 15 -0.60 -6.60 5.63
N LEU A 16 -1.67 -7.17 6.20
CA LEU A 16 -2.78 -6.40 6.78
C LEU A 16 -2.33 -5.56 7.98
N VAL A 17 -1.60 -6.18 8.92
CA VAL A 17 -1.10 -5.48 10.11
C VAL A 17 -0.09 -4.41 9.70
N GLY A 18 0.83 -4.73 8.79
CA GLY A 18 1.80 -3.77 8.26
C GLY A 18 1.13 -2.58 7.56
N GLY A 19 0.14 -2.84 6.71
CA GLY A 19 -0.65 -1.81 6.03
C GLY A 19 -1.46 -0.95 7.00
N LEU A 20 -2.04 -1.55 8.04
CA LEU A 20 -2.78 -0.83 9.08
C LEU A 20 -1.85 0.08 9.88
N PHE A 21 -0.69 -0.41 10.33
CA PHE A 21 0.30 0.38 11.06
C PHE A 21 0.84 1.53 10.21
N TYR A 22 1.16 1.25 8.95
CA TYR A 22 1.64 2.26 8.01
C TYR A 22 0.58 3.36 7.79
N THR A 23 -0.67 2.96 7.54
CA THR A 23 -1.81 3.88 7.36
C THR A 23 -2.07 4.68 8.63
N TRP A 24 -2.03 4.04 9.80
CA TRP A 24 -2.24 4.72 11.08
C TRP A 24 -1.12 5.71 11.39
N SER A 25 0.14 5.36 11.15
CA SER A 25 1.30 6.24 11.34
C SER A 25 1.23 7.48 10.46
N LEU A 26 0.92 7.30 9.16
CA LEU A 26 0.75 8.39 8.20
C LEU A 26 -0.47 9.26 8.53
N GLY A 27 -1.61 8.65 8.85
CA GLY A 27 -2.83 9.34 9.24
C GLY A 27 -2.67 10.14 10.54
N LYS A 28 -1.86 9.65 11.48
CA LYS A 28 -1.51 10.37 12.72
C LYS A 28 -0.60 11.56 12.45
N GLY A 29 0.30 11.45 11.47
CA GLY A 29 1.08 12.58 10.95
C GLY A 29 0.20 13.67 10.34
N GLN A 30 -0.80 13.29 9.52
CA GLN A 30 -1.78 14.21 8.97
C GLN A 30 -2.65 14.87 10.04
N LYS A 31 -3.17 14.13 11.04
CA LYS A 31 -3.97 14.72 12.13
C LYS A 31 -3.20 15.70 13.03
N ARG A 32 -1.89 15.49 13.21
CA ARG A 32 -1.03 16.49 13.88
C ARG A 32 -0.81 17.75 13.02
N ALA A 33 -0.80 17.61 11.69
CA ALA A 33 -0.71 18.73 10.76
C ALA A 33 -2.06 19.46 10.55
N GLN A 34 -3.21 18.83 10.85
CA GLN A 34 -4.56 19.43 10.79
C GLN A 34 -4.82 20.53 11.84
N GLY A 35 -3.87 20.86 12.71
CA GLY A 35 -3.94 22.11 13.48
C GLY A 35 -3.90 23.36 12.60
N ASN A 36 -3.41 23.24 11.36
CA ASN A 36 -3.27 24.32 10.38
C ASN A 36 -3.98 23.97 9.06
N LEU A 37 -5.27 23.65 9.11
CA LEU A 37 -6.10 23.25 7.96
C LEU A 37 -6.17 24.29 6.82
N ASP A 38 -5.61 25.49 7.01
CA ASP A 38 -5.52 26.55 6.00
C ASP A 38 -4.07 26.92 5.62
N SER A 39 -3.09 26.07 5.98
CA SER A 39 -1.71 26.25 5.54
C SER A 39 -1.47 25.53 4.20
N GLN A 40 -0.84 26.24 3.26
CA GLN A 40 -0.54 25.76 1.92
C GLN A 40 0.18 24.41 1.98
N VAL A 41 -0.22 23.48 1.11
CA VAL A 41 0.40 22.15 1.00
C VAL A 41 1.91 22.35 0.81
N PRO A 42 2.76 21.83 1.72
CA PRO A 42 4.21 22.06 1.67
C PRO A 42 4.78 21.66 0.31
N ASP A 43 5.63 22.51 -0.28
CA ASP A 43 6.17 22.33 -1.64
C ASP A 43 6.83 20.95 -1.85
N VAL A 44 7.45 20.40 -0.81
CA VAL A 44 8.08 19.06 -0.80
C VAL A 44 7.09 17.90 -0.99
N VAL A 45 5.80 18.11 -0.73
CA VAL A 45 4.72 17.15 -0.98
C VAL A 45 4.12 17.36 -2.37
N GLN A 46 4.12 18.61 -2.89
CA GLN A 46 3.75 18.89 -4.27
C GLN A 46 4.77 18.30 -5.26
N GLU A 47 6.05 18.38 -4.93
CA GLU A 47 7.16 17.96 -5.80
C GLU A 47 7.12 16.46 -6.12
N HIS A 48 6.63 15.61 -5.20
CA HIS A 48 6.56 14.15 -5.39
C HIS A 48 5.25 13.55 -4.87
N ALA A 49 4.12 14.18 -5.22
CA ALA A 49 2.78 13.76 -4.81
C ALA A 49 2.47 12.28 -5.13
N TYR A 50 3.02 11.76 -6.23
CA TYR A 50 2.76 10.38 -6.67
C TYR A 50 3.58 9.31 -5.92
N ILE A 51 4.83 9.61 -5.57
CA ILE A 51 5.71 8.64 -4.89
C ILE A 51 5.42 8.58 -3.39
N ARG A 52 4.98 9.71 -2.80
CA ARG A 52 4.70 9.80 -1.36
C ARG A 52 3.24 9.59 -0.98
N ASN A 53 2.34 9.44 -1.96
CA ASN A 53 0.94 9.12 -1.69
C ASN A 53 0.76 7.59 -1.60
N PRO A 54 0.52 7.04 -0.40
CA PRO A 54 0.42 5.59 -0.19
C PRO A 54 -0.74 4.95 -0.95
N ILE A 55 -1.81 5.71 -1.25
CA ILE A 55 -2.95 5.22 -2.03
C ILE A 55 -2.52 4.94 -3.47
N PHE A 56 -1.77 5.86 -4.07
CA PHE A 56 -1.33 5.72 -5.45
C PHE A 56 -0.31 4.58 -5.60
N LEU A 57 0.61 4.46 -4.63
CA LEU A 57 1.56 3.36 -4.57
C LEU A 57 0.85 2.00 -4.46
N THR A 58 -0.24 1.92 -3.68
CA THR A 58 -1.04 0.69 -3.53
C THR A 58 -1.65 0.25 -4.86
N TYR A 59 -2.22 1.18 -5.64
CA TYR A 59 -2.79 0.86 -6.95
C TYR A 59 -1.74 0.41 -7.97
N ILE A 60 -0.57 1.05 -7.98
CA ILE A 60 0.54 0.66 -8.85
C ILE A 60 1.02 -0.76 -8.51
N ILE A 61 1.27 -1.03 -7.22
CA ILE A 61 1.73 -2.34 -6.76
C ILE A 61 0.69 -3.42 -7.07
N PHE A 62 -0.59 -3.14 -6.81
CA PHE A 62 -1.67 -4.05 -7.13
C PHE A 62 -1.74 -4.34 -8.64
N GLY A 63 -1.73 -3.30 -9.48
CA GLY A 63 -1.76 -3.45 -10.93
C GLY A 63 -0.57 -4.28 -11.44
N PHE A 64 0.61 -4.05 -10.90
CA PHE A 64 1.81 -4.81 -11.25
C PHE A 64 1.70 -6.29 -10.86
N ILE A 65 1.26 -6.60 -9.63
CA ILE A 65 1.07 -7.98 -9.18
C ILE A 65 -0.01 -8.68 -10.01
N ALA A 66 -1.13 -8.00 -10.28
CA ALA A 66 -2.21 -8.54 -11.10
C ALA A 66 -1.74 -8.85 -12.53
N LEU A 67 -0.95 -7.96 -13.13
CA LEU A 67 -0.38 -8.16 -14.46
C LEU A 67 0.57 -9.36 -14.49
N LEU A 68 1.49 -9.47 -13.53
CA LEU A 68 2.38 -10.64 -13.41
C LEU A 68 1.59 -11.94 -13.23
N PHE A 69 0.53 -11.91 -12.43
CA PHE A 69 -0.34 -13.05 -12.22
C PHE A 69 -1.02 -13.51 -13.52
N VAL A 70 -1.58 -12.57 -14.28
CA VAL A 70 -2.19 -12.86 -15.58
C VAL A 70 -1.16 -13.43 -16.55
N ILE A 71 0.04 -12.85 -16.63
CA ILE A 71 1.12 -13.33 -17.51
C ILE A 71 1.54 -14.74 -17.12
N TYR A 72 1.73 -15.00 -15.82
CA TYR A 72 2.08 -16.32 -15.31
C TYR A 72 1.06 -17.38 -15.76
N PHE A 73 -0.24 -17.10 -15.61
CA PHE A 73 -1.28 -18.02 -16.04
C PHE A 73 -1.41 -18.15 -17.57
N ALA A 74 -1.19 -17.06 -18.31
CA ALA A 74 -1.30 -17.06 -19.76
C ALA A 74 -0.13 -17.78 -20.46
N VAL A 75 1.07 -17.71 -19.90
CA VAL A 75 2.32 -18.18 -20.55
C VAL A 75 2.87 -19.45 -19.91
N ILE A 76 2.89 -19.52 -18.58
CA ILE A 76 3.61 -20.58 -17.84
C ILE A 76 2.64 -21.67 -17.37
N ALA A 77 1.48 -21.30 -16.83
CA ALA A 77 0.53 -22.25 -16.26
C ALA A 77 -0.50 -22.81 -17.27
N ARG A 78 -0.15 -22.79 -18.57
CA ARG A 78 -0.90 -23.53 -19.60
C ARG A 78 -0.75 -25.04 -19.43
#